data_AF-A0A9E0KP52-F1
#
_entry.id   AF-A0A9E0KP52-F1
#
_cell.length_a   1.000
_cell.length_b   1.000
_cell.length_c   1.000
_cell.angle_alpha   90.00
_cell.angle_beta   90.00
_cell.angle_gamma   90.00
#
_symmetry.space_group_name_H-M   'P 1'
#
loop_
_entity.id
_entity.type
_entity.pdbx_description
1 polymer ?
#
loop_
_entity_poly.entity_id
_entity_poly.type
_entity_poly.pdbx_seq_one_letter_code
_entity_poly.pdbx_strand_id
1 'polypeptide(L)' 'LKRTGRNLSTEAVLKQLNSMKNFQGIGPPVTWTPAVHQGTDAIMIQKCGPNSSYILLQNWTANELATWKKK' A
#
# COMPACT_ATOMS: atom_id res chain seq x y z
N LEU A 1 4.60 -13.44 3.96
CA LEU A 1 4.82 -14.81 4.44
C LEU A 1 4.46 -15.87 3.39
N LYS A 2 3.20 -16.00 2.94
CA LYS A 2 2.83 -16.98 1.87
C LYS A 2 3.73 -16.88 0.62
N ARG A 3 4.02 -15.64 0.17
CA ARG A 3 4.94 -15.36 -0.96
C ARG A 3 6.39 -15.77 -0.72
N THR A 4 6.83 -15.85 0.54
CA THR A 4 8.20 -16.26 0.92
C THR A 4 8.33 -17.79 0.94
N GLY A 5 7.24 -18.50 1.23
CA GLY A 5 7.24 -19.97 1.30
C GLY A 5 7.84 -20.50 2.60
N ARG A 6 8.31 -21.76 2.57
CA ARG A 6 8.78 -22.50 3.75
C ARG A 6 10.09 -21.99 4.33
N ASN A 7 10.94 -21.33 3.51
CA ASN A 7 12.22 -20.81 3.97
C ASN A 7 12.04 -19.40 4.56
N LEU A 8 11.52 -19.34 5.78
CA LEU A 8 11.27 -18.09 6.48
C LEU A 8 12.53 -17.63 7.22
N SER A 9 13.14 -16.56 6.71
CA SER A 9 14.12 -15.75 7.43
C SER A 9 13.77 -14.27 7.23
N THR A 10 14.37 -13.39 8.04
CA THR A 10 14.20 -11.94 7.89
C THR A 10 14.60 -11.48 6.50
N GLU A 11 15.73 -11.99 5.99
CA GLU A 11 16.27 -11.67 4.66
C GLU A 11 15.33 -12.16 3.56
N ALA A 12 14.80 -13.37 3.69
CA ALA A 12 13.87 -13.94 2.73
C ALA A 12 12.53 -13.17 2.69
N VAL A 13 12.04 -12.71 3.84
CA VAL A 13 10.83 -11.88 3.93
C VAL A 13 11.09 -10.50 3.36
N LEU A 14 12.18 -9.84 3.76
CA LEU A 14 12.53 -8.52 3.27
C LEU A 14 12.74 -8.50 1.75
N LYS A 15 13.36 -9.55 1.19
CA LYS A 15 13.50 -9.73 -0.27
C LYS A 15 12.14 -9.75 -0.97
N GLN A 16 11.14 -10.43 -0.40
CA GLN A 16 9.79 -10.48 -0.97
C GLN A 16 9.01 -9.18 -0.77
N LEU A 17 9.20 -8.49 0.35
CA LEU A 17 8.61 -7.17 0.57
C LEU A 17 9.17 -6.16 -0.43
N ASN A 18 10.48 -6.13 -0.62
CA ASN A 18 11.17 -5.24 -1.55
C ASN A 18 10.85 -5.49 -3.04
N SER A 19 10.20 -6.60 -3.39
CA SER A 19 9.73 -6.87 -4.76
C SER A 19 8.25 -6.52 -4.96
N MET A 20 7.58 -5.99 -3.94
CA MET A 20 6.14 -5.74 -3.98
C MET A 20 5.82 -4.40 -4.64
N LYS A 21 5.25 -4.43 -5.85
CA LYS A 21 4.78 -3.24 -6.56
C LYS A 21 3.29 -3.38 -6.84
N ASN A 22 2.53 -2.31 -6.66
CA ASN A 22 1.10 -2.20 -6.98
C ASN A 22 0.25 -3.36 -6.39
N PHE A 23 0.59 -3.83 -5.20
CA PHE A 23 -0.20 -4.85 -4.52
C PHE A 23 -1.54 -4.25 -4.09
N GLN A 24 -2.64 -4.82 -4.58
CA GLN A 24 -3.99 -4.34 -4.33
C GLN A 24 -4.77 -5.34 -3.47
N GLY A 25 -5.14 -4.91 -2.25
CA GLY A 25 -6.08 -5.60 -1.39
C GLY A 25 -7.44 -4.89 -1.37
N ILE A 26 -8.04 -4.76 -0.18
CA ILE A 26 -9.25 -3.95 0.02
C ILE A 26 -8.96 -2.44 0.06
N GLY A 27 -7.73 -2.06 0.40
CA GLY A 27 -7.27 -0.67 0.54
C GLY A 27 -6.68 -0.10 -0.77
N PRO A 28 -5.88 0.97 -0.72
CA PRO A 28 -5.21 1.48 -1.91
C PRO A 28 -4.08 0.55 -2.39
N PRO A 29 -3.57 0.73 -3.63
CA PRO A 29 -2.39 0.03 -4.09
C PRO A 29 -1.18 0.32 -3.20
N VAL A 30 -0.41 -0.73 -2.90
CA VAL A 30 0.79 -0.67 -2.06
C VAL A 30 2.02 -0.98 -2.90
N THR A 31 3.03 -0.10 -2.82
CA THR A 31 4.36 -0.31 -3.38
C THR A 31 5.40 -0.26 -2.26
N TRP A 32 6.13 -1.35 -2.11
CA TRP A 32 7.23 -1.53 -1.17
C TRP A 32 8.46 -1.98 -1.96
N THR A 33 9.51 -1.17 -1.95
CA THR A 33 10.75 -1.43 -2.67
C THR A 33 11.95 -1.11 -1.76
N PRO A 34 13.19 -1.53 -2.08
CA PRO A 34 14.34 -1.17 -1.26
C PRO A 34 14.51 0.35 -1.07
N ALA A 35 14.00 1.15 -2.01
CA ALA A 35 14.07 2.61 -1.96
C ALA A 35 12.87 3.26 -1.26
N VAL A 36 11.77 2.52 -1.06
CA VAL A 36 10.48 3.06 -0.56
C VAL A 36 9.80 2.03 0.34
N HIS A 37 9.81 2.28 1.65
CA HIS A 37 9.18 1.46 2.69
C HIS A 37 7.91 2.11 3.27
N GLN A 38 7.25 2.96 2.49
CA GLN A 38 6.08 3.75 2.92
C GLN A 38 4.74 3.03 2.69
N GLY A 39 4.68 2.10 1.73
CA GLY A 39 3.47 1.35 1.41
C GLY A 39 2.58 2.04 0.38
N THR A 40 1.52 2.73 0.81
CA THR A 40 0.58 3.45 -0.09
C THR A 40 0.91 4.93 -0.20
N ASP A 41 0.62 5.51 -1.36
CA ASP A 41 0.62 6.96 -1.58
C ASP A 41 -0.76 7.52 -1.95
N ALA A 42 -1.79 6.69 -1.98
CA ALA A 42 -3.15 7.13 -2.30
C ALA A 42 -3.95 7.43 -1.03
N ILE A 43 -4.82 8.43 -1.14
CA ILE A 43 -5.74 8.85 -0.07
C ILE A 43 -7.19 8.68 -0.50
N MET A 44 -8.07 8.41 0.47
CA MET A 44 -9.52 8.38 0.31
C MET A 44 -10.11 9.36 1.30
N ILE A 45 -11.12 10.11 0.87
CA ILE A 45 -11.82 11.07 1.74
C ILE A 45 -13.19 10.50 2.08
N GLN A 46 -13.46 10.40 3.37
CA GLN A 46 -14.72 9.91 3.90
C GLN A 46 -15.28 10.93 4.90
N LYS A 47 -16.60 11.00 4.95
CA LYS A 47 -17.35 11.73 5.99
C LYS A 47 -18.02 10.72 6.91
N CYS A 48 -18.03 11.00 8.21
CA CYS A 48 -18.81 10.22 9.17
C CYS A 48 -20.29 10.16 8.77
N GLY A 49 -20.84 8.96 8.66
CA GLY A 49 -22.25 8.71 8.35
C GLY A 49 -23.06 8.39 9.62
N PRO A 50 -24.39 8.36 9.52
CA PRO A 50 -25.25 7.93 10.63
C PRO A 50 -25.05 6.44 10.94
N ASN A 51 -25.44 6.00 12.14
CA ASN A 51 -25.48 4.58 12.52
C ASN A 51 -24.15 3.82 12.32
N SER A 52 -23.02 4.42 12.74
CA SER A 52 -21.68 3.83 12.61
C SER A 52 -21.28 3.51 11.16
N SER A 53 -21.73 4.34 10.20
CA SER A 53 -21.36 4.24 8.78
C SER A 53 -20.41 5.36 8.35
N TYR A 54 -19.99 5.32 7.09
CA TYR A 54 -19.27 6.41 6.43
C TYR A 54 -19.88 6.69 5.06
N ILE A 55 -19.76 7.94 4.62
CA ILE A 55 -20.11 8.37 3.27
C ILE A 55 -18.80 8.60 2.53
N LEU A 56 -18.62 7.89 1.41
CA LEU A 56 -17.47 8.10 0.54
C LEU A 56 -17.61 9.44 -0.18
N LEU A 57 -16.67 10.35 0.05
CA LEU A 57 -16.60 11.65 -0.64
C LEU A 57 -15.67 11.58 -1.85
N GLN A 58 -14.55 10.88 -1.70
CA GLN A 58 -13.57 10.69 -2.78
C GLN A 58 -12.91 9.33 -2.61
N ASN A 59 -12.90 8.53 -3.68
CA ASN A 59 -12.22 7.23 -3.71
C ASN A 59 -10.69 7.41 -3.72
N TRP A 60 -9.95 6.31 -3.62
CA TRP A 60 -8.48 6.30 -3.63
C TRP A 60 -7.93 7.16 -4.78
N THR A 61 -7.19 8.20 -4.41
CA THR A 61 -6.56 9.14 -5.33
C THR A 61 -5.06 9.14 -5.08
N ALA A 62 -4.30 8.79 -6.11
CA ALA A 62 -2.85 8.66 -6.03
C ALA A 62 -2.18 10.03 -5.80
N ASN A 63 -1.13 10.04 -4.98
CA ASN A 63 -0.32 11.24 -4.79
C ASN A 63 0.70 11.39 -5.93
N GLU A 64 0.40 12.26 -6.88
CA GLU A 64 1.30 12.57 -8.00
C GLU A 64 2.53 13.40 -7.59
N LEU A 65 2.56 13.92 -6.37
CA LEU A 65 3.69 14.69 -5.82
C LEU A 65 4.74 13.81 -5.14
N ALA A 66 4.50 12.50 -5.00
CA ALA A 66 5.46 11.57 -4.41
C ALA A 66 6.77 11.52 -5.23
N THR A 67 7.85 12.08 -4.65
CA THR A 67 9.13 12.27 -5.34
C THR A 67 9.81 10.96 -5.75
N TRP A 68 9.52 9.86 -5.05
CA TRP A 68 10.06 8.54 -5.37
C TRP A 68 9.45 7.91 -6.63
N LYS A 69 8.33 8.42 -7.15
CA LYS A 69 7.70 7.94 -8.39
C LYS A 69 8.43 8.37 -9.66
N LYS A 70 9.23 9.44 -9.58
CA LYS A 70 9.92 10.06 -10.74
C LYS A 70 11.30 9.43 -11.01
N LYS A 71 11.53 8.19 -10.58
CA LYS A 71 12.81 7.49 -10.67
C LYS A 71 12.73 6.34 -11.65
#